data_AF-A0A224YBF8-F1
#
_entry.id   AF-A0A224YBF8-F1
#
_cell.length_a   1.000
_cell.length_b   1.000
_cell.length_c   1.000
_cell.angle_alpha   90.00
_cell.angle_beta   90.00
_cell.angle_gamma   90.00
#
_symmetry.space_group_name_H-M   'P 1'
#
loop_
_entity.id
_entity.type
_entity.pdbx_description
1 polymer ?
#
loop_
_entity_poly.entity_id
_entity_poly.type
_entity_poly.pdbx_seq_one_letter_code
_entity_poly.pdbx_strand_id
1 'polypeptide(L)'
;MYTLLGILITVATSLCSNISSKCEVSDAAEKVLPVVNVFNTSEPLWFYQKSSTSGNAPVTCIVLGMINVTKSDYYAWQNETFRKDLRLSERCHGTFKNGTREKLGMMNFSCDDTGSNVLYEEMELMYADQNCSIFIVTVPSLATLLPHPTCRMYIPDNAVDNGPTTNCSDFFNTNCTGKPAVFYNKTCRTL
;
A
#
# COMPACT_ATOMS: atom_id res chain seq x y z
N MET A 1 42.44 -55.98 31.32
CA MET A 1 41.56 -55.39 30.30
C MET A 1 40.13 -55.78 30.68
N TYR A 2 39.19 -54.95 31.09
CA TYR A 2 39.06 -53.49 31.19
C TYR A 2 38.25 -53.15 32.46
N THR A 3 38.61 -52.07 33.14
CA THR A 3 37.87 -51.43 34.21
C THR A 3 36.69 -50.64 33.65
N LEU A 4 35.48 -50.90 34.14
CA LEU A 4 34.28 -50.11 33.86
C LEU A 4 34.34 -48.80 34.68
N LEU A 5 34.66 -47.69 34.02
CA LEU A 5 34.47 -46.35 34.57
C LEU A 5 32.98 -45.98 34.45
N GLY A 6 32.34 -45.73 35.59
CA GLY A 6 31.01 -45.13 35.65
C GLY A 6 31.06 -43.64 35.30
N ILE A 7 30.10 -43.18 34.49
CA ILE A 7 29.86 -41.77 34.24
C ILE A 7 28.53 -41.41 34.90
N LEU A 8 28.61 -40.52 35.90
CA LEU A 8 27.45 -39.85 36.49
C LEU A 8 26.85 -38.89 35.45
N ILE A 9 25.57 -39.07 35.11
CA ILE A 9 24.80 -38.08 34.35
C ILE A 9 24.16 -37.14 35.36
N THR A 10 24.63 -35.89 35.40
CA THR A 10 24.02 -34.82 36.19
C THR A 10 22.74 -34.34 35.50
N VAL A 11 21.63 -34.47 36.22
CA VAL A 11 20.31 -33.99 35.83
C VAL A 11 20.31 -32.46 35.90
N ALA A 12 20.12 -31.78 34.77
CA ALA A 12 19.81 -30.35 34.76
C ALA A 12 18.29 -30.18 34.95
N THR A 13 17.84 -30.13 36.19
CA THR A 13 16.48 -29.69 36.52
C THR A 13 16.37 -28.20 36.23
N SER A 14 15.58 -27.83 35.22
CA SER A 14 15.14 -26.45 34.99
C SER A 14 14.37 -25.96 36.22
N LEU A 15 15.00 -25.10 37.00
CA LEU A 15 14.39 -24.38 38.12
C LEU A 15 13.59 -23.20 37.56
N CYS A 16 12.33 -23.44 37.19
CA CYS A 16 11.33 -22.38 37.26
C CYS A 16 10.96 -22.19 38.74
N SER A 17 11.75 -21.38 39.44
CA SER A 17 11.46 -20.98 40.81
C SER A 17 10.18 -20.14 40.82
N ASN A 18 9.16 -20.65 41.52
CA ASN A 18 7.93 -19.94 41.88
C ASN A 18 8.26 -18.65 42.66
N ILE A 19 8.28 -17.53 41.96
CA ILE A 19 8.04 -16.19 42.50
C ILE A 19 7.03 -15.54 41.56
N SER A 20 5.96 -14.97 42.12
CA SER A 20 4.88 -14.34 41.37
C SER A 20 5.39 -13.12 40.60
N SER A 21 5.88 -13.33 39.39
CA SER A 21 5.74 -12.36 38.33
C SER A 21 4.82 -12.99 37.30
N LYS A 22 3.67 -12.34 37.07
CA LYS A 22 3.02 -12.47 35.77
C LYS A 22 4.11 -12.28 34.73
N CYS A 23 4.46 -13.33 34.00
CA CYS A 23 4.95 -13.16 32.65
C CYS A 23 3.79 -12.54 31.86
N GLU A 24 3.57 -11.24 32.03
CA GLU A 24 2.97 -10.43 30.98
C GLU A 24 4.00 -10.45 29.86
N VAL A 25 3.87 -11.47 29.02
CA VAL A 25 4.26 -11.34 27.62
C VAL A 25 3.46 -10.14 27.14
N SER A 26 4.11 -8.99 27.12
CA SER A 26 3.67 -7.81 26.40
C SER A 26 3.67 -8.18 24.91
N ASP A 27 2.74 -9.03 24.51
CA ASP A 27 2.27 -9.13 23.14
C ASP A 27 1.40 -7.89 22.88
N ALA A 28 2.03 -6.72 22.98
CA ALA A 28 1.60 -5.62 22.13
C ALA A 28 2.01 -6.02 20.71
N ALA A 29 1.26 -6.98 20.14
CA ALA A 29 1.39 -7.34 18.74
C ALA A 29 1.25 -6.03 17.97
N GLU A 30 2.37 -5.55 17.44
CA GLU A 30 2.46 -4.28 16.76
C GLU A 30 1.39 -4.27 15.67
N LYS A 31 0.38 -3.41 15.88
CA LYS A 31 -0.85 -3.42 15.12
C LYS A 31 -0.55 -3.00 13.68
N VAL A 32 -0.71 -3.92 12.75
CA VAL A 32 -0.58 -3.64 11.31
C VAL A 32 -1.70 -2.70 10.87
N LEU A 33 -1.35 -1.62 10.19
CA LEU A 33 -2.32 -0.66 9.67
C LEU A 33 -3.12 -1.28 8.51
N PRO A 34 -4.44 -1.07 8.43
CA PRO A 34 -5.27 -1.57 7.32
C PRO A 34 -4.73 -1.21 5.92
N VAL A 35 -4.13 -0.03 5.76
CA VAL A 35 -3.48 0.37 4.50
C VAL A 35 -2.40 -0.61 4.03
N VAL A 36 -1.67 -1.24 4.96
CA VAL A 36 -0.66 -2.25 4.63
C VAL A 36 -1.30 -3.43 3.91
N ASN A 37 -2.50 -3.85 4.33
CA ASN A 37 -3.20 -4.99 3.73
C ASN A 37 -3.66 -4.71 2.29
N VAL A 38 -3.91 -3.44 1.94
CA VAL A 38 -4.27 -3.05 0.56
C VAL A 38 -3.10 -3.32 -0.39
N PHE A 39 -1.88 -2.99 0.04
CA PHE A 39 -0.67 -3.11 -0.77
C PHE A 39 0.03 -4.47 -0.63
N ASN A 40 -0.28 -5.23 0.42
CA ASN A 40 0.23 -6.58 0.63
C ASN A 40 -0.53 -7.60 -0.23
N THR A 41 -0.31 -7.52 -1.53
CA THR A 41 -0.91 -8.40 -2.53
C THR A 41 0.11 -8.78 -3.60
N SER A 42 0.01 -10.01 -4.09
CA SER A 42 0.77 -10.47 -5.27
C SER A 42 0.17 -9.97 -6.59
N GLU A 43 -1.06 -9.46 -6.56
CA GLU A 43 -1.71 -8.94 -7.77
C GLU A 43 -1.28 -7.51 -8.06
N PRO A 44 -1.04 -7.16 -9.34
CA PRO A 44 -0.85 -5.76 -9.72
C PRO A 44 -2.06 -4.91 -9.35
N LEU A 45 -1.81 -3.69 -8.88
CA LEU A 45 -2.85 -2.72 -8.54
C LEU A 45 -2.93 -1.66 -9.64
N TRP A 46 -4.04 -1.64 -10.37
CA TRP A 46 -4.29 -0.65 -11.40
C TRP A 46 -4.82 0.64 -10.79
N PHE A 47 -4.16 1.76 -11.06
CA PHE A 47 -4.71 3.08 -10.77
C PHE A 47 -5.86 3.35 -11.75
N TYR A 48 -7.06 2.94 -11.35
CA TYR A 48 -8.20 2.84 -12.23
C TYR A 48 -8.79 4.20 -12.58
N GLN A 49 -9.01 5.04 -11.58
CA GLN A 49 -9.56 6.39 -11.77
C GLN A 49 -9.11 7.35 -10.68
N LYS A 50 -9.14 8.65 -11.00
CA LYS A 50 -8.99 9.73 -10.01
C LYS A 50 -10.12 10.74 -10.09
N SER A 51 -10.32 11.51 -9.03
CA SER A 51 -11.16 12.70 -9.12
C SER A 51 -10.36 13.81 -9.80
N SER A 52 -10.92 14.38 -10.87
CA SER A 52 -10.28 15.42 -11.66
C SER A 52 -11.19 16.65 -11.78
N THR A 53 -10.56 17.82 -11.78
CA THR A 53 -11.20 19.10 -12.12
C THR A 53 -10.91 19.52 -13.57
N SER A 54 -10.03 18.80 -14.30
CA SER A 54 -9.62 19.10 -15.68
C SER A 54 -9.69 17.88 -16.61
N GLY A 55 -9.81 18.14 -17.92
CA GLY A 55 -10.02 17.12 -18.96
C GLY A 55 -8.77 16.32 -19.34
N ASN A 56 -9.02 15.10 -19.87
CA ASN A 56 -8.13 14.05 -20.39
C ASN A 56 -6.73 13.92 -19.73
N ALA A 57 -6.49 12.78 -19.08
CA ALA A 57 -5.17 12.47 -18.56
C ALA A 57 -4.17 12.16 -19.69
N PRO A 58 -2.96 12.76 -19.64
CA PRO A 58 -1.90 12.49 -20.63
C PRO A 58 -1.26 11.10 -20.44
N VAL A 59 -1.55 10.45 -19.30
CA VAL A 59 -1.06 9.14 -18.88
C VAL A 59 -2.24 8.18 -18.72
N THR A 60 -2.02 6.94 -19.12
CA THR A 60 -2.99 5.82 -19.02
C THR A 60 -2.27 4.55 -18.60
N CYS A 61 -3.04 3.51 -18.24
CA CYS A 61 -2.51 2.19 -17.92
C CYS A 61 -1.45 2.22 -16.81
N ILE A 62 -1.72 3.01 -15.76
CA ILE A 62 -0.83 3.13 -14.60
C ILE A 62 -1.08 1.93 -13.68
N VAL A 63 -0.03 1.16 -13.40
CA VAL A 63 -0.10 -0.05 -12.59
C VAL A 63 1.07 -0.13 -11.63
N LEU A 64 0.77 -0.53 -10.38
CA LEU A 64 1.75 -0.82 -9.35
C LEU A 64 1.95 -2.33 -9.26
N GLY A 65 3.19 -2.78 -9.48
CA GLY A 65 3.62 -4.16 -9.24
C GLY A 65 4.47 -4.23 -7.98
N MET A 66 4.00 -4.91 -6.94
CA MET A 66 4.74 -5.05 -5.68
C MET A 66 6.07 -5.79 -5.89
N ILE A 67 7.15 -5.21 -5.37
CA ILE A 67 8.46 -5.84 -5.22
C ILE A 67 8.55 -6.49 -3.83
N ASN A 68 8.23 -5.70 -2.79
CA ASN A 68 8.23 -6.15 -1.40
C ASN A 68 7.34 -5.25 -0.53
N VAL A 69 6.87 -5.79 0.59
CA VAL A 69 6.09 -5.05 1.59
C VAL A 69 6.45 -5.51 2.99
N THR A 70 6.52 -4.56 3.92
CA THR A 70 6.65 -4.79 5.35
C THR A 70 5.52 -4.04 6.07
N LYS A 71 5.55 -4.03 7.41
CA LYS A 71 4.60 -3.20 8.18
C LYS A 71 4.82 -1.70 7.98
N SER A 72 6.04 -1.29 7.63
CA SER A 72 6.45 0.11 7.52
C SER A 72 6.69 0.55 6.09
N ASP A 73 7.05 -0.37 5.19
CA ASP A 73 7.56 -0.02 3.86
C ASP A 73 6.86 -0.80 2.75
N TYR A 74 6.73 -0.15 1.60
CA TYR A 74 6.23 -0.73 0.36
C TYR A 74 7.18 -0.37 -0.77
N TYR A 75 7.60 -1.37 -1.53
CA TYR A 75 8.45 -1.19 -2.70
C TYR A 75 7.71 -1.73 -3.91
N ALA A 76 7.66 -0.95 -4.98
CA ALA A 76 6.93 -1.33 -6.19
C ALA A 76 7.62 -0.82 -7.45
N TRP A 77 7.29 -1.46 -8.57
CA TRP A 77 7.42 -0.86 -9.89
C TRP A 77 6.13 -0.12 -10.21
N GLN A 78 6.21 1.13 -10.64
CA GLN A 78 5.13 1.79 -11.35
C GLN A 78 5.41 1.70 -12.84
N ASN A 79 4.48 1.11 -13.58
CA ASN A 79 4.49 1.11 -15.03
C ASN A 79 3.35 1.97 -15.54
N GLU A 80 3.60 2.78 -16.56
CA GLU A 80 2.59 3.64 -17.16
C GLU A 80 2.82 3.86 -18.64
N THR A 81 1.77 4.27 -19.34
CA THR A 81 1.83 4.62 -20.76
C THR A 81 1.48 6.09 -20.96
N PHE A 82 2.45 6.85 -21.43
CA PHE A 82 2.31 8.23 -21.85
C PHE A 82 1.97 8.28 -23.35
N ARG A 83 0.99 9.13 -23.73
CA ARG A 83 0.62 9.45 -25.14
C ARG A 83 0.88 8.31 -26.15
N LYS A 84 -0.07 7.36 -26.29
CA LYS A 84 -0.08 6.30 -27.31
C LYS A 84 1.34 5.76 -27.61
N ASP A 85 1.88 4.99 -26.66
CA ASP A 85 2.98 4.02 -26.83
C ASP A 85 4.31 4.34 -26.13
N LEU A 86 4.50 5.53 -25.54
CA LEU A 86 5.68 5.75 -24.69
C LEU A 86 5.46 5.08 -23.33
N ARG A 87 6.28 4.08 -23.02
CA ARG A 87 6.20 3.33 -21.76
C ARG A 87 7.25 3.83 -20.79
N LEU A 88 6.83 4.09 -19.56
CA LEU A 88 7.71 4.46 -18.46
C LEU A 88 7.58 3.40 -17.36
N SER A 89 8.72 3.10 -16.73
CA SER A 89 8.82 2.16 -15.62
C SER A 89 9.77 2.76 -14.60
N GLU A 90 9.27 2.97 -13.39
CA GLU A 90 9.99 3.64 -12.32
C GLU A 90 9.91 2.81 -11.04
N ARG A 91 10.97 2.85 -10.23
CA ARG A 91 10.93 2.27 -8.89
C ARG A 91 10.28 3.27 -7.95
N CYS A 92 9.44 2.75 -7.08
CA CYS A 92 8.75 3.52 -6.09
C CYS A 92 8.96 2.95 -4.69
N HIS A 93 8.96 3.86 -3.72
CA HIS A 93 9.03 3.55 -2.31
C HIS A 93 7.89 4.26 -1.58
N GLY A 94 7.25 3.51 -0.69
CA GLY A 94 6.18 3.94 0.19
C GLY A 94 6.56 3.71 1.64
N THR A 95 6.30 4.66 2.52
CA THR A 95 6.38 4.47 3.97
C THR A 95 5.00 4.64 4.61
N PHE A 96 4.55 3.60 5.32
CA PHE A 96 3.29 3.59 6.05
C PHE A 96 3.40 4.35 7.36
N LYS A 97 2.38 5.15 7.65
CA LYS A 97 2.25 5.91 8.89
C LYS A 97 0.79 6.02 9.31
N ASN A 98 0.56 6.43 10.55
CA ASN A 98 -0.79 6.74 11.02
C ASN A 98 -1.37 7.90 10.19
N GLY A 99 -2.62 7.74 9.76
CA GLY A 99 -3.38 8.79 9.08
C GLY A 99 -3.99 9.81 10.05
N THR A 100 -4.61 10.81 9.47
CA THR A 100 -5.51 11.77 10.13
C THR A 100 -6.94 11.24 10.25
N ARG A 101 -7.35 10.34 9.34
CA ARG A 101 -8.68 9.73 9.23
C ARG A 101 -8.66 8.34 9.83
N GLU A 102 -8.94 8.28 11.12
CA GLU A 102 -9.05 7.03 11.90
C GLU A 102 -7.84 6.08 11.78
N LYS A 103 -8.03 4.82 12.24
CA LYS A 103 -7.02 3.77 12.36
C LYS A 103 -6.70 3.06 11.04
N LEU A 104 -7.07 3.63 9.87
CA LEU A 104 -6.87 2.99 8.55
C LEU A 104 -5.42 3.15 8.05
N GLY A 105 -4.79 4.28 8.35
CA GLY A 105 -3.41 4.57 7.98
C GLY A 105 -3.27 5.28 6.63
N MET A 106 -2.04 5.72 6.36
CA MET A 106 -1.66 6.39 5.13
C MET A 106 -0.26 5.96 4.69
N MET A 107 0.10 6.28 3.45
CA MET A 107 1.41 6.01 2.86
C MET A 107 2.01 7.30 2.29
N ASN A 108 3.26 7.60 2.65
CA ASN A 108 4.08 8.55 1.90
C ASN A 108 4.70 7.81 0.73
N PHE A 109 4.32 8.14 -0.50
CA PHE A 109 4.71 7.39 -1.69
C PHE A 109 5.48 8.28 -2.67
N SER A 110 6.56 7.75 -3.26
CA SER A 110 7.27 8.45 -4.33
C SER A 110 7.88 7.47 -5.32
N CYS A 111 7.98 7.90 -6.57
CA CYS A 111 8.58 7.17 -7.69
C CYS A 111 9.76 7.95 -8.25
N ASP A 112 10.77 8.25 -7.42
CA ASP A 112 12.04 8.83 -7.86
C ASP A 112 13.15 8.48 -6.84
N ASP A 113 14.13 7.69 -7.28
CA ASP A 113 15.30 7.27 -6.49
C ASP A 113 16.52 8.20 -6.71
N THR A 114 16.42 9.29 -7.51
CA THR A 114 17.61 9.92 -8.12
C THR A 114 18.00 11.33 -7.66
N GLY A 115 17.33 11.99 -6.70
CA GLY A 115 17.83 13.30 -6.26
C GLY A 115 17.05 14.07 -5.20
N SER A 116 17.62 15.19 -4.77
CA SER A 116 17.26 16.04 -3.62
C SER A 116 15.87 16.70 -3.65
N ASN A 117 15.01 16.39 -4.61
CA ASN A 117 13.68 16.98 -4.80
C ASN A 117 12.60 15.89 -4.99
N VAL A 118 12.64 14.85 -4.18
CA VAL A 118 11.64 13.77 -4.18
C VAL A 118 10.25 14.36 -3.91
N LEU A 119 9.40 14.36 -4.94
CA LEU A 119 7.98 14.68 -4.77
C LEU A 119 7.31 13.46 -4.13
N TYR A 120 6.96 13.59 -2.85
CA TYR A 120 6.18 12.57 -2.17
C TYR A 120 4.69 12.94 -2.20
N GLU A 121 3.89 11.92 -2.39
CA GLU A 121 2.45 11.97 -2.29
C GLU A 121 2.04 11.37 -0.95
N GLU A 122 1.11 12.01 -0.28
CA GLU A 122 0.50 11.47 0.93
C GLU A 122 -0.81 10.80 0.55
N MET A 123 -0.82 9.48 0.56
CA MET A 123 -1.97 8.65 0.20
C MET A 123 -2.65 8.10 1.45
N GLU A 124 -3.76 8.69 1.84
CA GLU A 124 -4.51 8.27 3.02
C GLU A 124 -5.73 7.43 2.64
N LEU A 125 -5.86 6.24 3.26
CA LEU A 125 -6.90 5.29 2.92
C LEU A 125 -8.26 5.78 3.42
N MET A 126 -9.23 5.91 2.52
CA MET A 126 -10.61 6.28 2.85
C MET A 126 -11.55 5.09 2.92
N TYR A 127 -11.36 4.12 2.02
CA TYR A 127 -12.22 2.96 1.87
C TYR A 127 -11.46 1.82 1.21
N ALA A 128 -11.71 0.59 1.64
CA ALA A 128 -11.23 -0.60 0.97
C ALA A 128 -12.26 -1.72 1.09
N ASP A 129 -12.45 -2.44 -0.01
CA ASP A 129 -13.07 -3.76 -0.05
C ASP A 129 -12.14 -4.74 -0.77
N GLN A 130 -12.62 -5.95 -1.06
CA GLN A 130 -11.81 -7.00 -1.68
C GLN A 130 -11.24 -6.62 -3.05
N ASN A 131 -11.98 -5.82 -3.83
CA ASN A 131 -11.68 -5.55 -5.23
C ASN A 131 -11.46 -4.06 -5.51
N CYS A 132 -11.33 -3.24 -4.47
CA CYS A 132 -11.23 -1.80 -4.63
C CYS A 132 -10.65 -1.12 -3.40
N SER A 133 -9.81 -0.11 -3.61
CA SER A 133 -9.38 0.80 -2.55
C SER A 133 -9.43 2.24 -3.04
N ILE A 134 -9.82 3.15 -2.15
CA ILE A 134 -9.93 4.59 -2.42
C ILE A 134 -9.06 5.34 -1.43
N PHE A 135 -8.21 6.19 -1.97
CA PHE A 135 -7.30 7.06 -1.23
C PHE A 135 -7.65 8.52 -1.47
N ILE A 136 -7.49 9.33 -0.44
CA ILE A 136 -7.31 10.77 -0.60
C ILE A 136 -5.82 11.05 -0.73
N VAL A 137 -5.45 11.85 -1.72
CA VAL A 137 -4.06 12.09 -2.08
C VAL A 137 -3.76 13.58 -2.11
N THR A 138 -2.74 13.98 -1.35
CA THR A 138 -2.16 15.33 -1.34
C THR A 138 -0.70 15.25 -1.77
N VAL A 139 -0.19 16.38 -2.28
CA VAL A 139 1.23 16.56 -2.59
C VAL A 139 1.70 17.78 -1.81
N PRO A 140 2.26 17.63 -0.60
CA PRO A 140 2.50 18.76 0.30
C PRO A 140 3.41 19.84 -0.29
N SER A 141 4.41 19.46 -1.08
CA SER A 141 5.30 20.39 -1.79
C SER A 141 4.57 21.27 -2.84
N LEU A 142 3.37 20.86 -3.26
CA LEU A 142 2.54 21.57 -4.23
C LEU A 142 1.23 22.09 -3.62
N ALA A 143 1.10 22.14 -2.29
CA ALA A 143 -0.15 22.50 -1.61
C ALA A 143 -0.71 23.89 -2.01
N THR A 144 0.16 24.83 -2.40
CA THR A 144 -0.27 26.16 -2.89
C THR A 144 -0.84 26.15 -4.30
N LEU A 145 -0.43 25.18 -5.13
CA LEU A 145 -0.86 25.03 -6.53
C LEU A 145 -2.02 24.03 -6.67
N LEU A 146 -2.06 23.03 -5.79
CA LEU A 146 -3.05 21.96 -5.73
C LEU A 146 -3.77 22.02 -4.36
N PRO A 147 -4.60 23.05 -4.13
CA PRO A 147 -5.18 23.31 -2.81
C PRO A 147 -6.20 22.27 -2.38
N HIS A 148 -6.69 21.44 -3.31
CA HIS A 148 -7.67 20.41 -3.02
C HIS A 148 -7.03 19.02 -3.20
N PRO A 149 -7.20 18.12 -2.22
CA PRO A 149 -6.79 16.74 -2.39
C PRO A 149 -7.55 16.07 -3.54
N THR A 150 -6.92 15.07 -4.14
CA THR A 150 -7.53 14.25 -5.18
C THR A 150 -7.87 12.88 -4.63
N CYS A 151 -9.02 12.31 -5.01
CA CYS A 151 -9.28 10.91 -4.76
C CYS A 151 -8.59 10.05 -5.81
N ARG A 152 -8.07 8.89 -5.40
CA ARG A 152 -7.54 7.86 -6.29
C ARG A 152 -8.17 6.52 -5.95
N MET A 153 -8.51 5.76 -6.98
CA MET A 153 -9.06 4.42 -6.84
C MET A 153 -8.10 3.42 -7.45
N TYR A 154 -7.79 2.37 -6.70
CA TYR A 154 -7.02 1.22 -7.17
C TYR A 154 -7.87 -0.03 -7.22
N ILE A 155 -7.69 -0.83 -8.27
CA ILE A 155 -8.40 -2.09 -8.49
C ILE A 155 -7.36 -3.19 -8.78
N PRO A 156 -7.44 -4.35 -8.13
CA PRO A 156 -6.53 -5.46 -8.42
C PRO A 156 -6.75 -6.02 -9.83
N ASP A 157 -5.68 -6.58 -10.40
CA ASP A 157 -5.66 -7.08 -11.78
C ASP A 157 -6.75 -8.12 -12.08
N ASN A 158 -7.14 -8.96 -11.12
CA ASN A 158 -8.19 -9.95 -11.33
C ASN A 158 -9.60 -9.33 -11.52
N ALA A 159 -9.81 -8.09 -11.09
CA ALA A 159 -11.12 -7.43 -11.05
C ALA A 159 -11.24 -6.26 -12.04
N VAL A 160 -10.11 -5.71 -12.50
CA VAL A 160 -10.04 -4.44 -13.23
C VAL A 160 -10.89 -4.37 -14.51
N ASP A 161 -11.07 -5.49 -15.23
CA ASP A 161 -11.89 -5.54 -16.46
C ASP A 161 -13.38 -5.33 -16.22
N ASN A 162 -13.84 -5.72 -15.03
CA ASN A 162 -15.22 -5.55 -14.60
C ASN A 162 -15.46 -4.18 -13.96
N GLY A 163 -14.37 -3.44 -13.69
CA GLY A 163 -14.40 -2.17 -12.99
C GLY A 163 -14.64 -2.32 -11.48
N PRO A 164 -14.85 -1.20 -10.78
CA PRO A 164 -15.06 -1.19 -9.34
C PRO A 164 -16.39 -1.82 -8.93
N THR A 165 -16.44 -2.34 -7.71
CA THR A 165 -17.70 -2.77 -7.07
C THR A 165 -18.68 -1.60 -6.97
N THR A 166 -19.98 -1.90 -6.86
CA THR A 166 -21.02 -0.87 -6.64
C THR A 166 -20.73 -0.05 -5.40
N ASN A 167 -20.39 -0.70 -4.28
CA ASN A 167 -20.05 0.00 -3.03
C ASN A 167 -18.86 0.94 -3.18
N CYS A 168 -17.80 0.52 -3.90
CA CYS A 168 -16.64 1.37 -4.12
C CYS A 168 -16.99 2.56 -5.02
N SER A 169 -17.76 2.32 -6.08
CA SER A 169 -18.25 3.39 -6.97
C SER A 169 -19.10 4.41 -6.20
N ASP A 170 -20.04 3.94 -5.39
CA ASP A 170 -20.93 4.77 -4.60
C ASP A 170 -20.15 5.58 -3.56
N PHE A 171 -19.19 4.94 -2.87
CA PHE A 171 -18.30 5.63 -1.94
C PHE A 171 -17.52 6.73 -2.64
N PHE A 172 -16.91 6.43 -3.80
CA PHE A 172 -16.15 7.41 -4.58
C PHE A 172 -17.03 8.59 -4.99
N ASN A 173 -18.18 8.34 -5.60
CA ASN A 173 -19.07 9.38 -6.10
C ASN A 173 -19.63 10.27 -4.98
N THR A 174 -19.84 9.69 -3.79
CA THR A 174 -20.36 10.43 -2.63
C THR A 174 -19.29 11.26 -1.93
N ASN A 175 -18.05 10.75 -1.84
CA ASN A 175 -17.01 11.34 -1.00
C ASN A 175 -15.92 12.11 -1.77
N CYS A 176 -15.87 11.99 -3.09
CA CYS A 176 -14.82 12.58 -3.91
C CYS A 176 -15.35 13.72 -4.78
N THR A 177 -14.80 14.92 -4.58
CA THR A 177 -15.17 16.09 -5.37
C THR A 177 -14.51 16.07 -6.76
N GLY A 178 -15.28 16.37 -7.80
CA GLY A 178 -14.81 16.49 -9.18
C GLY A 178 -15.41 15.43 -10.11
N LYS A 179 -15.05 15.47 -11.39
CA LYS A 179 -15.46 14.46 -12.36
C LYS A 179 -14.46 13.29 -12.33
N PRO A 180 -14.92 12.03 -12.40
CA PRO A 180 -14.01 10.89 -12.49
C PRO A 180 -13.25 10.93 -13.82
N ALA A 181 -11.93 10.75 -13.75
CA ALA A 181 -11.08 10.51 -14.90
C ALA A 181 -10.53 9.08 -14.81
N VAL A 182 -10.90 8.25 -15.77
CA VAL A 182 -10.53 6.83 -15.83
C VAL A 182 -9.23 6.66 -16.62
N PHE A 183 -8.27 5.94 -16.06
CA PHE A 183 -6.94 5.70 -16.65
C PHE A 183 -6.77 4.29 -17.20
N TYR A 184 -7.64 3.38 -16.78
CA TYR A 184 -7.64 2.01 -17.26
C TYR A 184 -8.61 1.82 -18.42
N ASN A 185 -8.19 1.02 -19.40
CA ASN A 185 -9.08 0.39 -20.35
C ASN A 185 -8.57 -1.03 -20.65
N LYS A 186 -9.37 -1.85 -21.33
CA LYS A 186 -9.00 -3.25 -21.60
C LYS A 186 -7.75 -3.43 -22.46
N THR A 187 -7.36 -2.41 -23.24
CA THR A 187 -6.11 -2.46 -24.02
C THR A 187 -4.87 -2.36 -23.13
N CYS A 188 -5.01 -1.90 -21.88
CA CYS A 188 -3.92 -1.88 -20.91
C CYS A 188 -3.38 -3.28 -20.58
N ARG A 189 -4.19 -4.34 -20.70
CA ARG A 189 -3.75 -5.73 -20.44
C ARG A 189 -2.71 -6.25 -21.43
N THR A 190 -2.74 -5.72 -22.64
CA THR A 190 -1.87 -6.17 -23.73
C THR A 190 -0.57 -5.39 -23.79
N LEU A 191 -0.32 -4.51 -22.83
CA LEU A 191 0.86 -3.66 -22.79
C LEU A 191 2.04 -4.40 -22.14
#